data_AF-A0A3A5V1U1-F1
#
_entry.id   AF-A0A3A5V1U1-F1
#
_cell.length_a   1.000
_cell.length_b   1.000
_cell.length_c   1.000
_cell.angle_alpha   90.00
_cell.angle_beta   90.00
_cell.angle_gamma   90.00
#
_symmetry.space_group_name_H-M   'P 1'
#
loop_
_entity.id
_entity.type
_entity.pdbx_description
1 polymer ?
#
loop_
_entity_poly.entity_id
_entity_poly.type
_entity_poly.pdbx_seq_one_letter_code
_entity_poly.pdbx_strand_id
1 'polypeptide(L)' 'MRYRTSEGNSAVHTLNSTAIATSRTLVAIMEQNQMEDGTVTVPDVLRPYMGGSVTLSPIGK' A
#
# COMPACT_ATOMS: atom_id res chain seq x y z
N MET A 1 -3.64 -26.34 9.99
CA MET A 1 -3.60 -26.97 8.64
C MET A 1 -2.58 -28.10 8.64
N ARG A 2 -2.82 -29.14 7.86
CA ARG A 2 -1.89 -30.29 7.72
C ARG A 2 -1.69 -30.56 6.23
N TYR A 3 -0.54 -31.12 5.87
CA TYR A 3 -0.26 -31.60 4.51
C TYR A 3 0.19 -33.05 4.57
N ARG A 4 0.06 -33.78 3.46
CA ARG A 4 0.35 -35.21 3.38
C ARG A 4 1.82 -35.44 3.04
N THR A 5 2.46 -36.33 3.77
CA THR A 5 3.78 -36.88 3.47
C THR A 5 3.67 -38.40 3.33
N SER A 6 4.75 -39.05 2.90
CA SER A 6 4.85 -40.52 2.83
C SER A 6 4.76 -41.20 4.21
N GLU A 7 5.07 -40.46 5.28
CA GLU A 7 5.08 -40.96 6.67
C GLU A 7 3.78 -40.62 7.44
N GLY A 8 2.82 -39.96 6.78
CA GLY A 8 1.56 -39.54 7.36
C GLY A 8 1.27 -38.06 7.17
N ASN A 9 0.31 -37.51 7.90
CA ASN A 9 -0.01 -36.08 7.79
C ASN A 9 0.86 -35.26 8.75
N SER A 10 1.56 -34.24 8.25
CA SER A 10 2.39 -33.33 9.06
C SER A 10 1.76 -31.94 9.21
N ALA A 11 2.16 -31.20 10.24
CA ALA A 11 1.73 -29.82 10.46
C ALA A 11 2.41 -28.87 9.47
N VAL A 12 1.68 -27.89 8.94
CA VAL A 12 2.27 -26.84 8.09
C VAL A 12 2.93 -25.76 8.94
N HIS A 13 4.00 -25.16 8.42
CA HIS A 13 4.47 -23.86 8.90
C HIS A 13 3.64 -22.74 8.28
N THR A 14 3.40 -21.68 9.04
CA THR A 14 2.67 -20.50 8.57
C THR A 14 3.55 -19.27 8.70
N LEU A 15 3.56 -18.42 7.68
CA LEU A 15 4.18 -17.09 7.72
C LEU A 15 3.11 -16.02 7.50
N ASN A 16 3.38 -14.84 8.04
CA ASN A 16 2.58 -13.65 7.75
C ASN A 16 3.50 -12.43 7.60
N SER A 17 3.05 -11.48 6.80
CA SER A 17 3.67 -10.16 6.65
C SER A 17 2.61 -9.20 6.12
N THR A 18 2.67 -7.93 6.56
CA THR A 18 1.79 -6.90 6.02
C THR A 18 2.35 -6.44 4.68
N ALA A 19 1.56 -6.58 3.61
CA ALA A 19 1.95 -6.01 2.32
C ALA A 19 1.88 -4.48 2.37
N ILE A 20 0.70 -3.93 2.66
CA ILE A 20 0.45 -2.49 2.75
C ILE A 20 -0.65 -2.25 3.80
N ALA A 21 -0.35 -1.48 4.84
CA ALA A 21 -1.36 -0.97 5.76
C ALA A 21 -1.85 0.38 5.24
N THR A 22 -2.94 0.38 4.46
CA THR A 22 -3.42 1.54 3.69
C THR A 22 -3.55 2.82 4.51
N SER A 23 -4.03 2.74 5.74
CA SER A 23 -4.13 3.90 6.65
C SER A 23 -2.78 4.54 6.96
N ARG A 24 -1.73 3.73 7.18
CA ARG A 24 -0.36 4.21 7.43
C ARG A 24 0.32 4.70 6.15
N THR A 25 0.12 3.96 5.06
CA THR A 25 0.71 4.30 3.76
C THR A 25 0.17 5.62 3.21
N LEU A 26 -1.12 5.92 3.40
CA LEU A 26 -1.70 7.19 2.99
C LEU A 26 -1.02 8.38 3.69
N VAL A 27 -0.84 8.32 5.01
CA VAL A 27 -0.16 9.38 5.77
C VAL A 27 1.27 9.57 5.29
N ALA A 28 2.03 8.48 5.12
CA ALA A 28 3.40 8.54 4.60
C ALA A 28 3.48 9.16 3.19
N ILE A 29 2.51 8.85 2.30
CA ILE A 29 2.46 9.46 0.97
C ILE A 29 2.16 10.95 1.08
N MET A 30 1.20 11.35 1.92
CA MET A 30 0.84 12.76 2.10
C MET A 30 2.01 13.59 2.65
N GLU A 31 2.71 13.09 3.68
CA GLU A 31 3.82 13.80 4.30
C GLU A 31 5.05 13.90 3.37
N GLN A 32 5.41 12.80 2.71
CA GLN A 32 6.67 12.73 1.95
C GLN A 32 6.55 13.31 0.52
N ASN A 33 5.33 13.53 0.03
CA ASN A 33 5.08 14.08 -1.31
C ASN A 33 4.32 15.41 -1.28
N GLN A 34 4.25 16.08 -0.11
CA GLN A 34 3.67 17.41 0.00
C GLN A 34 4.53 18.45 -0.73
N MET A 35 3.86 19.37 -1.42
CA MET A 35 4.45 20.54 -2.08
C MET A 35 4.21 21.80 -1.25
N GLU A 36 5.00 22.85 -1.49
CA GLU A 36 4.92 24.12 -0.74
C GLU A 36 3.54 24.79 -0.82
N ASP A 37 2.82 24.60 -1.93
CA ASP A 37 1.47 25.14 -2.14
C ASP A 37 0.36 24.32 -1.46
N GLY A 38 0.71 23.25 -0.74
CA GLY A 38 -0.20 22.36 -0.05
C GLY A 38 -0.81 21.25 -0.91
N THR A 39 -0.41 21.12 -2.17
CA THR A 39 -0.75 19.95 -3.00
C THR A 39 0.11 18.73 -2.61
N VAL A 40 -0.33 17.53 -2.98
CA VAL A 40 0.44 16.29 -2.79
C VAL A 40 0.70 15.66 -4.15
N THR A 41 1.96 15.43 -4.50
CA THR A 41 2.32 14.74 -5.74
C THR A 41 1.97 13.25 -5.63
N VAL A 42 1.27 12.72 -6.63
CA VAL A 42 0.96 11.28 -6.69
C VAL A 42 2.20 10.52 -7.16
N PRO A 43 2.71 9.54 -6.39
CA PRO A 43 3.85 8.73 -6.81
C PRO A 43 3.63 8.09 -8.18
N ASP A 44 4.66 8.09 -9.03
CA ASP A 44 4.56 7.69 -10.44
C ASP A 44 3.90 6.31 -10.62
N VAL A 45 4.26 5.37 -9.74
CA VAL A 45 3.74 4.00 -9.73
C VAL A 45 2.24 3.90 -9.40
N LEU A 46 1.66 4.91 -8.77
CA LEU A 46 0.23 4.95 -8.40
C LEU A 46 -0.64 5.63 -9.45
N ARG A 47 -0.07 6.48 -10.31
CA ARG A 47 -0.83 7.27 -11.31
C ARG A 47 -1.75 6.46 -12.24
N PRO A 48 -1.37 5.25 -12.72
CA PRO A 48 -2.28 4.41 -13.52
C PRO A 48 -3.56 4.00 -12.78
N TYR A 49 -3.51 3.94 -11.45
CA TYR A 49 -4.65 3.60 -10.59
C TYR A 49 -5.47 4.81 -10.17
N MET A 50 -5.00 6.03 -10.47
CA MET A 50 -5.61 7.29 -10.06
C MET A 50 -6.34 8.02 -11.21
N GLY A 51 -6.70 7.30 -12.28
CA GLY A 51 -7.39 7.90 -13.43
C GLY A 51 -6.57 8.95 -14.19
N GLY A 52 -5.23 8.83 -14.14
CA GLY A 52 -4.32 9.79 -14.74
C GLY A 52 -4.02 11.02 -13.86
N SER A 53 -4.56 11.08 -12.63
CA SER A 53 -4.22 12.17 -11.72
C SER A 53 -2.75 12.12 -11.30
N VAL A 54 -2.10 13.28 -11.39
CA VAL A 54 -0.68 13.47 -11.04
C VAL A 54 -0.51 14.19 -9.70
N THR A 55 -1.54 14.87 -9.22
CA THR A 55 -1.52 15.67 -7.99
C THR A 55 -2.87 15.59 -7.26
N LEU A 56 -2.84 15.69 -5.94
CA LEU A 56 -4.01 15.88 -5.09
C LEU A 56 -4.03 17.32 -4.60
N SER A 57 -5.17 17.98 -4.72
CA SER A 57 -5.35 19.38 -4.32
C SER A 57 -6.30 19.51 -3.13
N PRO A 58 -6.08 20.47 -2.21
CA PRO A 58 -7.05 20.80 -1.17
C PRO A 58 -8.39 21.20 -1.77
N ILE A 59 -9.49 20.78 -1.15
CA ILE A 59 -10.84 21.21 -1.56
C ILE A 59 -11.08 22.60 -0.97
N GLY A 60 -11.45 23.57 -1.82
CA GLY A 60 -11.85 24.91 -1.39
C GLY A 60 -10.75 25.99 -1.43
N LYS A 61 -9.65 25.75 -2.15
CA LYS A 61 -8.91 26.85 -2.80
C LYS A 61 -9.65 27.29 -4.06
#